data_AF-A0AAD9URB1-F1
#
_entry.id   AF-A0AAD9URB1-F1
#
_cell.length_a   1.000
_cell.length_b   1.000
_cell.length_c   1.000
_cell.angle_alpha   90.00
_cell.angle_beta   90.00
_cell.angle_gamma   90.00
#
_symmetry.space_group_name_H-M   'P 1'
#
loop_
_entity.id
_entity.type
_entity.pdbx_description
1 polymer ?
#
loop_
_entity_poly.entity_id
_entity_poly.type
_entity_poly.pdbx_seq_one_letter_code
_entity_poly.pdbx_strand_id
1 'polypeptide(L)'
;MATPKTLIILLLLLGVISACPDGECRQLFFRADFTFGNRRLIKHVIESVSVRDFDNCELSCYQQPNCVSINFNVIRDSGGFHKCELNNATHRGHDNDQRWLHIQRRRVLVIKGPAKIEEPANLDTQTKAIVVFALHNGHQIIANKTSTNVKMDKPTSVTRMQFAVTPKDHTVAIANEDSLVMDSLAPVRKQTKDDDDNDGDNDDVDAIIPHPSAWFPFNGTYNTSEIDNRTTSGSKYGEVYLSLGPDGTQNGSYFFRGSPAGSINFTGINSKLDIGVSITILFWLYTYDNEPETTFLQYKGMKLVVNHEQLTLTFSEPATSNGLTGILAEKGWKFVGVSYNKTTAEAKLWIDGKIVKSDKPTVNFDSQLLTLGGDNFKGKITQLMLFNLSLTEEQIQGIKGKMRLPAMIFNSTIISNNSFYKAELASFLAPVVGQMESKWKLCYSALAYANKKHPKTFHDNCDNKNHTVTIIKRATYIFGGYTDIPWEATSSKTWGETMKAFIFSLKTSSKALPPFKCLAISKYKAIYKSSRFGPSFGENPCLYISSSKTSVARIGYPYSVPIEVDRKAQGVPVKVNEEVLAGADLFFVPDNYEVFYLA
;
A
#
# COMPACT_ATOMS: atom_id res chain seq x y z
N MET A 1 14.25 42.37 -15.00
CA MET A 1 13.65 41.58 -16.09
C MET A 1 13.71 40.12 -15.70
N ALA A 2 12.65 39.61 -15.07
CA ALA A 2 12.52 38.23 -14.64
C ALA A 2 11.03 37.96 -14.38
N THR A 3 10.42 37.06 -15.14
CA THR A 3 9.09 36.45 -14.91
C THR A 3 8.83 35.38 -16.00
N PRO A 4 7.94 34.39 -15.80
CA PRO A 4 7.57 33.67 -14.56
C PRO A 4 7.69 32.13 -14.72
N LYS A 5 7.87 31.42 -13.60
CA LYS A 5 7.73 29.95 -13.52
C LYS A 5 6.25 29.61 -13.36
N THR A 6 5.66 28.95 -14.35
CA THR A 6 4.28 28.43 -14.30
C THR A 6 4.29 26.96 -13.87
N LEU A 7 3.66 26.73 -12.72
CA LEU A 7 2.91 25.56 -12.24
C LEU A 7 2.82 24.34 -13.21
N ILE A 8 3.29 23.15 -12.77
CA ILE A 8 2.85 21.86 -13.34
C ILE A 8 2.05 21.10 -12.28
N ILE A 9 0.76 21.00 -12.56
CA ILE A 9 -0.22 20.13 -11.91
C ILE A 9 0.04 18.71 -12.41
N LEU A 10 0.30 17.76 -11.50
CA LEU A 10 0.37 16.34 -11.82
C LEU A 10 -1.07 15.82 -12.04
N LEU A 11 -1.55 15.87 -13.28
CA LEU A 11 -2.73 15.14 -13.72
C LEU A 11 -2.38 13.64 -13.81
N LEU A 12 -2.93 12.84 -12.90
CA LEU A 12 -3.02 11.38 -13.05
C LEU A 12 -3.90 11.07 -14.28
N LEU A 13 -3.29 10.81 -15.43
CA LEU A 13 -3.98 10.26 -16.59
C LEU A 13 -3.90 8.73 -16.53
N LEU A 14 -5.03 8.10 -16.18
CA LEU A 14 -5.34 6.71 -16.47
C LEU A 14 -5.26 6.51 -17.99
N GLY A 15 -4.25 5.78 -18.47
CA GLY A 15 -4.13 5.45 -19.88
C GLY A 15 -5.18 4.41 -20.28
N VAL A 16 -6.26 4.89 -20.91
CA VAL A 16 -7.26 4.05 -21.60
C VAL A 16 -6.79 3.85 -23.04
N ILE A 17 -6.53 2.61 -23.43
CA ILE A 17 -6.39 2.26 -24.86
C ILE A 17 -7.80 2.08 -25.39
N SER A 18 -8.22 2.95 -26.32
CA SER A 18 -9.44 2.77 -27.10
C SER A 18 -9.05 2.52 -28.56
N ALA A 19 -9.28 1.31 -29.03
CA ALA A 19 -9.31 0.99 -30.45
C ALA A 19 -10.78 0.82 -30.84
N CYS A 20 -11.25 1.65 -31.77
CA CYS A 20 -12.67 1.74 -32.11
C CYS A 20 -12.82 1.49 -33.62
N PRO A 21 -13.06 0.25 -34.06
CA PRO A 21 -13.64 -0.02 -35.36
C PRO A 21 -15.16 0.20 -35.26
N ASP A 22 -15.71 1.02 -36.16
CA ASP A 22 -17.15 1.19 -36.40
C ASP A 22 -18.02 1.80 -35.28
N GLY A 23 -17.42 2.45 -34.29
CA GLY A 23 -18.13 3.29 -33.31
C GLY A 23 -18.63 2.57 -32.05
N GLU A 24 -18.37 1.27 -31.91
CA GLU A 24 -18.55 0.54 -30.65
C GLU A 24 -17.22 0.36 -29.93
N CYS A 25 -16.93 1.23 -28.97
CA CYS A 25 -15.74 1.11 -28.13
C CYS A 25 -16.03 0.12 -26.98
N ARG A 26 -15.29 -1.00 -26.93
CA ARG A 26 -15.36 -1.97 -25.82
C ARG A 26 -14.12 -1.88 -24.94
N GLN A 27 -14.33 -1.86 -23.63
CA GLN A 27 -13.27 -1.86 -22.63
C GLN A 27 -13.19 -3.24 -21.97
N LEU A 28 -12.10 -3.96 -22.19
CA LEU A 28 -11.77 -5.16 -21.42
C LEU A 28 -10.65 -4.84 -20.44
N PHE A 29 -10.67 -5.48 -19.27
CA PHE A 29 -9.63 -5.36 -18.27
C PHE A 29 -9.18 -6.77 -17.86
N PHE A 30 -8.02 -7.17 -18.34
CA PHE A 30 -7.33 -8.38 -17.88
C PHE A 30 -6.37 -7.99 -16.76
N ARG A 31 -6.76 -8.33 -15.54
CA ARG A 31 -6.09 -7.91 -14.32
C ARG A 31 -5.41 -9.12 -13.70
N ALA A 32 -4.10 -9.04 -13.44
CA ALA A 32 -3.30 -10.18 -12.97
C ALA A 32 -3.80 -10.77 -11.63
N ASP A 33 -4.57 -10.01 -10.85
CA ASP A 33 -5.24 -10.41 -9.62
C ASP A 33 -6.41 -11.40 -9.84
N PHE A 34 -6.98 -11.48 -11.04
CA PHE A 34 -8.08 -12.40 -11.33
C PHE A 34 -7.63 -13.71 -12.01
N THR A 35 -6.33 -13.97 -12.09
CA THR A 35 -5.79 -15.20 -12.70
C THR A 35 -6.18 -16.45 -11.89
N PHE A 36 -7.06 -17.34 -12.40
CA PHE A 36 -7.40 -18.62 -11.75
C PHE A 36 -6.54 -19.76 -12.29
N GLY A 37 -5.68 -20.35 -11.47
CA GLY A 37 -4.95 -21.57 -11.84
C GLY A 37 -5.85 -22.84 -11.82
N ASN A 38 -5.56 -23.78 -12.72
CA ASN A 38 -6.08 -25.17 -12.75
C ASN A 38 -7.54 -25.41 -13.19
N ARG A 39 -8.23 -24.42 -13.77
CA ARG A 39 -9.59 -24.58 -14.32
C ARG A 39 -9.70 -24.03 -15.73
N ARG A 40 -10.46 -24.71 -16.59
CA ARG A 40 -10.77 -24.31 -17.97
C ARG A 40 -12.27 -24.12 -18.15
N LEU A 41 -12.67 -23.01 -18.76
CA LEU A 41 -14.08 -22.80 -19.14
C LEU A 41 -14.39 -23.67 -20.36
N ILE A 42 -15.41 -24.52 -20.26
CA ILE A 42 -15.86 -25.40 -21.34
C ILE A 42 -17.19 -24.92 -21.91
N LYS A 43 -17.49 -25.27 -23.17
CA LYS A 43 -18.70 -24.90 -23.94
C LYS A 43 -18.84 -23.44 -24.37
N HIS A 44 -18.05 -22.53 -23.81
CA HIS A 44 -18.08 -21.10 -24.14
C HIS A 44 -16.93 -20.67 -25.07
N VAL A 45 -16.13 -21.61 -25.56
CA VAL A 45 -15.03 -21.34 -26.50
C VAL A 45 -15.62 -20.98 -27.87
N ILE A 46 -15.34 -19.77 -28.33
CA ILE A 46 -15.77 -19.26 -29.63
C ILE A 46 -14.69 -19.37 -30.70
N GLU A 47 -13.41 -19.32 -30.31
CA GLU A 47 -12.28 -19.45 -31.23
C GLU A 47 -11.08 -20.07 -30.53
N SER A 48 -10.20 -20.73 -31.27
CA SER A 48 -8.91 -21.21 -30.78
C SER A 48 -7.80 -20.77 -31.72
N VAL A 49 -6.87 -19.97 -31.20
CA VAL A 49 -5.75 -19.39 -31.93
C VAL A 49 -4.42 -19.86 -31.35
N SER A 50 -3.38 -19.90 -32.18
CA SER A 50 -2.02 -20.21 -31.73
C SER A 50 -1.23 -18.92 -31.61
N VAL A 51 -0.67 -18.66 -30.44
CA VAL A 51 -0.04 -17.39 -30.07
C VAL A 51 1.30 -17.64 -29.40
N ARG A 52 2.23 -16.70 -29.44
CA ARG A 52 3.57 -16.89 -28.85
C ARG A 52 3.56 -16.76 -27.32
N ASP A 53 2.74 -15.87 -26.81
CA ASP A 53 2.68 -15.55 -25.38
C ASP A 53 1.26 -15.17 -24.97
N PHE A 54 1.12 -14.85 -23.70
CA PHE A 54 -0.15 -14.53 -23.07
C PHE A 54 -0.71 -13.18 -23.56
N ASP A 55 0.14 -12.18 -23.78
CA ASP A 55 -0.27 -10.84 -24.24
C ASP A 55 -0.89 -10.93 -25.65
N ASN A 56 -0.34 -11.79 -26.51
CA ASN A 56 -0.90 -12.06 -27.84
C ASN A 56 -2.26 -12.77 -27.77
N CYS A 57 -2.52 -13.56 -26.72
CA CYS A 57 -3.83 -14.16 -26.48
C CYS A 57 -4.86 -13.11 -26.06
N GLU A 58 -4.47 -12.17 -25.17
CA GLU A 58 -5.32 -11.05 -24.80
C GLU A 58 -5.65 -10.19 -26.02
N LEU A 59 -4.64 -9.85 -26.83
CA LEU A 59 -4.83 -9.09 -28.06
C LEU A 59 -5.83 -9.75 -29.00
N SER A 60 -5.75 -11.07 -29.15
CA SER A 60 -6.69 -11.84 -29.96
C SER A 60 -8.13 -11.73 -29.42
N CYS A 61 -8.31 -11.72 -28.08
CA CYS A 61 -9.61 -11.49 -27.46
C CYS A 61 -10.13 -10.06 -27.67
N TYR A 62 -9.26 -9.05 -27.62
CA TYR A 62 -9.63 -7.66 -27.92
C TYR A 62 -10.08 -7.49 -29.37
N GLN A 63 -9.50 -8.23 -30.31
CA GLN A 63 -9.89 -8.19 -31.71
C GLN A 63 -11.20 -8.95 -31.98
N GLN A 64 -11.53 -9.97 -31.17
CA GLN A 64 -12.76 -10.75 -31.32
C GLN A 64 -13.96 -10.13 -30.58
N PRO A 65 -14.98 -9.59 -31.27
CA PRO A 65 -16.07 -8.81 -30.64
C PRO A 65 -16.82 -9.56 -29.53
N ASN A 66 -17.02 -10.87 -29.72
CA ASN A 66 -17.74 -11.71 -28.79
C ASN A 66 -16.87 -12.28 -27.66
N CYS A 67 -15.57 -11.98 -27.63
CA CYS A 67 -14.68 -12.49 -26.60
C CYS A 67 -14.78 -11.65 -25.31
N VAL A 68 -15.00 -12.31 -24.18
CA VAL A 68 -15.04 -11.67 -22.85
C VAL A 68 -14.12 -12.36 -21.84
N SER A 69 -13.53 -13.51 -22.21
CA SER A 69 -12.48 -14.17 -21.45
C SER A 69 -11.64 -15.10 -22.35
N ILE A 70 -10.47 -15.53 -21.89
CA ILE A 70 -9.59 -16.46 -22.62
C ILE A 70 -9.36 -17.75 -21.81
N ASN A 71 -8.92 -18.84 -22.44
CA ASN A 71 -8.21 -19.97 -21.83
C ASN A 71 -6.82 -20.02 -22.48
N PHE A 72 -5.75 -19.76 -21.74
CA PHE A 72 -4.39 -19.85 -22.27
C PHE A 72 -3.68 -21.14 -21.85
N ASN A 73 -3.18 -21.93 -22.80
CA ASN A 73 -2.55 -23.24 -22.57
C ASN A 73 -1.12 -23.30 -23.12
N VAL A 74 -0.16 -23.47 -22.22
CA VAL A 74 1.26 -23.60 -22.53
C VAL A 74 1.57 -25.00 -23.04
N ILE A 75 2.13 -25.08 -24.24
CA ILE A 75 2.58 -26.32 -24.89
C ILE A 75 4.11 -26.28 -24.95
N ARG A 76 4.78 -27.32 -24.44
CA ARG A 76 6.24 -27.33 -24.21
C ARG A 76 7.07 -27.72 -25.45
N ASP A 77 6.44 -28.29 -26.48
CA ASP A 77 7.14 -28.89 -27.63
C ASP A 77 6.74 -28.29 -28.99
N SER A 78 6.18 -27.08 -28.99
CA SER A 78 5.56 -26.43 -30.16
C SER A 78 6.36 -25.24 -30.70
N GLY A 79 7.68 -25.21 -30.48
CA GLY A 79 8.56 -24.17 -31.02
C GLY A 79 8.20 -22.75 -30.53
N GLY A 80 7.72 -22.62 -29.28
CA GLY A 80 7.35 -21.33 -28.68
C GLY A 80 5.91 -20.86 -28.93
N PHE A 81 5.07 -21.67 -29.59
CA PHE A 81 3.65 -21.34 -29.78
C PHE A 81 2.76 -22.05 -28.76
N HIS A 82 1.77 -21.34 -28.23
CA HIS A 82 0.84 -21.76 -27.20
C HIS A 82 -0.60 -21.73 -27.73
N LYS A 83 -1.48 -22.55 -27.15
CA LYS A 83 -2.89 -22.59 -27.55
C LYS A 83 -3.67 -21.58 -26.72
N CYS A 84 -4.32 -20.64 -27.38
CA CYS A 84 -5.20 -19.64 -26.78
C CYS A 84 -6.63 -19.90 -27.24
N GLU A 85 -7.58 -19.99 -26.32
CA GLU A 85 -9.00 -20.17 -26.66
C GLU A 85 -9.77 -18.95 -26.18
N LEU A 86 -10.52 -18.33 -27.07
CA LEU A 86 -11.31 -17.13 -26.81
C LEU A 86 -12.72 -17.57 -26.41
N ASN A 87 -13.32 -16.95 -25.39
CA ASN A 87 -14.61 -17.35 -24.84
C ASN A 87 -15.63 -16.20 -24.82
N ASN A 88 -16.90 -16.52 -25.09
CA ASN A 88 -18.02 -15.57 -25.04
C ASN A 88 -18.72 -15.44 -23.69
N ALA A 89 -18.30 -16.23 -22.71
CA ALA A 89 -18.77 -16.12 -21.34
C ALA A 89 -17.59 -15.99 -20.39
N THR A 90 -17.91 -15.66 -19.14
CA THR A 90 -16.92 -15.65 -18.07
C THR A 90 -17.34 -16.59 -16.96
N HIS A 91 -16.46 -16.81 -15.99
CA HIS A 91 -16.74 -17.76 -14.93
C HIS A 91 -17.84 -17.29 -13.95
N ARG A 92 -18.38 -16.04 -14.00
CA ARG A 92 -19.55 -15.67 -13.14
C ARG A 92 -20.77 -16.46 -13.58
N GLY A 93 -21.39 -17.22 -12.68
CA GLY A 93 -22.67 -17.88 -12.94
C GLY A 93 -22.58 -19.17 -13.78
N HIS A 94 -21.36 -19.61 -14.12
CA HIS A 94 -21.11 -20.80 -14.95
C HIS A 94 -20.20 -21.82 -14.24
N ASP A 95 -20.41 -22.04 -12.94
CA ASP A 95 -19.56 -22.94 -12.13
C ASP A 95 -19.61 -24.40 -12.61
N ASN A 96 -20.75 -24.85 -13.14
CA ASN A 96 -20.93 -26.20 -13.70
C ASN A 96 -20.26 -26.40 -15.08
N ASP A 97 -19.85 -25.31 -15.75
CA ASP A 97 -19.16 -25.34 -17.04
C ASP A 97 -17.63 -25.14 -16.87
N GLN A 98 -17.11 -25.37 -15.66
CA GLN A 98 -15.67 -25.44 -15.38
C GLN A 98 -15.24 -26.89 -15.23
N ARG A 99 -14.20 -27.32 -15.95
CA ARG A 99 -13.58 -28.64 -15.75
C ARG A 99 -12.19 -28.52 -15.13
N TRP A 100 -11.93 -29.39 -14.16
CA TRP A 100 -10.60 -29.65 -13.61
C TRP A 100 -9.74 -30.39 -14.62
N LEU A 101 -8.47 -30.00 -14.74
CA LEU A 101 -7.48 -30.71 -15.53
C LEU A 101 -6.73 -31.70 -14.61
N HIS A 102 -6.81 -32.99 -14.93
CA HIS A 102 -5.99 -34.02 -14.30
C HIS A 102 -4.63 -34.07 -15.03
N ILE A 103 -3.54 -33.93 -14.26
CA ILE A 103 -2.13 -34.24 -14.60
C ILE A 103 -1.24 -33.04 -15.03
N GLN A 104 0.04 -33.18 -14.67
CA GLN A 104 1.07 -32.20 -14.36
C GLN A 104 1.31 -31.08 -15.40
N ARG A 105 1.45 -29.86 -14.86
CA ARG A 105 2.11 -28.68 -15.45
C ARG A 105 1.53 -28.19 -16.79
N ARG A 106 0.31 -27.64 -16.78
CA ARG A 106 -0.16 -26.71 -17.81
C ARG A 106 -0.99 -25.57 -17.19
N ARG A 107 -0.60 -24.32 -17.48
CA ARG A 107 -1.32 -23.10 -17.07
C ARG A 107 -2.65 -23.04 -17.82
N VAL A 108 -3.72 -22.62 -17.14
CA VAL A 108 -4.98 -22.17 -17.72
C VAL A 108 -5.42 -20.94 -16.94
N LEU A 109 -5.90 -19.92 -17.63
CA LEU A 109 -6.32 -18.64 -17.07
C LEU A 109 -7.66 -18.20 -17.66
N VAL A 110 -8.65 -17.78 -16.85
CA VAL A 110 -9.96 -17.24 -17.26
C VAL A 110 -10.38 -16.07 -16.35
N ILE A 111 -10.71 -14.88 -16.88
CA ILE A 111 -11.21 -13.75 -16.08
C ILE A 111 -12.55 -13.19 -16.60
N LYS A 112 -13.38 -12.81 -15.63
CA LYS A 112 -14.68 -12.12 -15.60
C LYS A 112 -14.85 -10.86 -16.47
N GLY A 113 -16.04 -10.74 -17.08
CA GLY A 113 -16.69 -9.54 -17.63
C GLY A 113 -18.22 -9.66 -17.42
N PRO A 114 -19.05 -8.63 -17.72
CA PRO A 114 -18.77 -7.20 -17.91
C PRO A 114 -19.23 -6.36 -16.68
N ALA A 115 -18.87 -5.06 -16.65
CA ALA A 115 -19.54 -4.05 -15.82
C ALA A 115 -20.30 -3.08 -16.75
N LYS A 116 -21.50 -2.68 -16.33
CA LYS A 116 -22.42 -1.76 -17.02
C LYS A 116 -21.76 -0.42 -17.37
N ILE A 117 -22.15 0.15 -18.50
CA ILE A 117 -21.80 1.50 -18.95
C ILE A 117 -22.71 2.51 -18.24
N GLU A 118 -22.12 3.48 -17.54
CA GLU A 118 -22.72 4.80 -17.33
C GLU A 118 -22.23 5.71 -18.47
N GLU A 119 -23.14 6.31 -19.22
CA GLU A 119 -22.80 7.25 -20.30
C GLU A 119 -22.10 8.49 -19.74
N PRO A 120 -20.92 8.88 -20.24
CA PRO A 120 -20.40 10.22 -20.02
C PRO A 120 -21.00 11.17 -21.07
N ALA A 121 -21.53 12.28 -20.56
CA ALA A 121 -22.03 13.39 -21.33
C ALA A 121 -20.98 13.95 -22.32
N ASN A 122 -21.40 14.05 -23.58
CA ASN A 122 -21.07 15.11 -24.53
C ASN A 122 -19.57 15.44 -24.71
N LEU A 123 -18.91 14.75 -25.66
CA LEU A 123 -17.64 15.22 -26.24
C LEU A 123 -17.83 15.47 -27.75
N ASP A 124 -17.60 16.72 -28.13
CA ASP A 124 -17.84 17.31 -29.44
C ASP A 124 -17.09 16.61 -30.58
N THR A 125 -17.84 16.30 -31.64
CA THR A 125 -17.40 15.61 -32.84
C THR A 125 -16.60 16.53 -33.75
N GLN A 126 -15.34 16.86 -33.44
CA GLN A 126 -14.46 17.46 -34.48
C GLN A 126 -12.93 17.45 -34.28
N THR A 127 -12.35 16.77 -33.28
CA THR A 127 -10.87 16.76 -33.11
C THR A 127 -10.28 15.38 -33.38
N LYS A 128 -9.75 15.15 -34.60
CA LYS A 128 -8.94 13.97 -34.93
C LYS A 128 -7.47 14.23 -34.60
N ALA A 129 -7.03 13.89 -33.39
CA ALA A 129 -5.62 13.80 -33.04
C ALA A 129 -5.37 12.61 -32.11
N ILE A 130 -4.42 11.75 -32.45
CA ILE A 130 -3.90 10.70 -31.58
C ILE A 130 -2.63 11.25 -30.94
N VAL A 131 -2.59 11.32 -29.61
CA VAL A 131 -1.38 11.71 -28.85
C VAL A 131 -0.69 10.43 -28.41
N VAL A 132 0.55 10.22 -28.86
CA VAL A 132 1.40 9.09 -28.45
C VAL A 132 2.27 9.54 -27.27
N PHE A 133 2.38 8.70 -26.24
CA PHE A 133 3.29 8.91 -25.12
C PHE A 133 4.38 7.85 -25.14
N ALA A 134 5.64 8.27 -24.97
CA ALA A 134 6.73 7.38 -24.59
C ALA A 134 7.28 7.83 -23.23
N LEU A 135 7.61 6.88 -22.36
CA LEU A 135 8.22 7.13 -21.06
C LEU A 135 9.73 6.85 -21.13
N HIS A 136 10.54 7.84 -20.78
CA HIS A 136 11.97 7.67 -20.50
C HIS A 136 12.25 8.20 -19.10
N ASN A 137 12.77 7.36 -18.21
CA ASN A 137 13.15 7.71 -16.82
C ASN A 137 12.10 8.54 -16.05
N GLY A 138 10.82 8.22 -16.23
CA GLY A 138 9.71 8.84 -15.49
C GLY A 138 9.29 10.24 -15.96
N HIS A 139 9.83 10.75 -17.08
CA HIS A 139 9.38 12.01 -17.70
C HIS A 139 8.69 11.76 -19.06
N GLN A 140 7.65 12.53 -19.34
CA GLN A 140 6.84 12.46 -20.56
C GLN A 140 7.52 13.26 -21.69
N ILE A 141 7.74 12.66 -22.86
CA ILE A 141 8.17 13.39 -24.05
C ILE A 141 6.93 13.62 -24.93
N ILE A 142 6.59 14.89 -25.17
CA ILE A 142 5.48 15.29 -26.05
C ILE A 142 6.03 15.45 -27.46
N ALA A 143 5.75 14.50 -28.36
CA ALA A 143 5.94 14.71 -29.79
C ALA A 143 4.70 15.39 -30.35
N ASN A 144 4.77 16.70 -30.57
CA ASN A 144 3.66 17.46 -31.15
C ASN A 144 4.04 17.89 -32.57
N LYS A 145 3.75 17.08 -33.60
CA LYS A 145 3.20 17.57 -34.89
C LYS A 145 3.09 16.53 -35.98
N THR A 146 2.05 16.78 -36.78
CA THR A 146 1.83 16.45 -38.19
C THR A 146 3.10 16.52 -39.05
N SER A 147 3.65 15.37 -39.44
CA SER A 147 4.21 15.08 -40.78
C SER A 147 4.88 13.73 -40.76
N THR A 148 4.66 12.96 -41.83
CA THR A 148 5.26 11.68 -42.17
C THR A 148 6.80 11.71 -42.17
N ASN A 149 7.40 10.65 -41.63
CA ASN A 149 8.84 10.30 -41.54
C ASN A 149 9.60 10.81 -40.30
N VAL A 150 9.80 9.91 -39.32
CA VAL A 150 10.79 10.06 -38.24
C VAL A 150 11.75 8.86 -38.26
N LYS A 151 13.06 9.16 -38.27
CA LYS A 151 14.18 8.24 -38.02
C LYS A 151 14.44 8.28 -36.51
N MET A 152 14.35 7.15 -35.80
CA MET A 152 14.65 7.08 -34.36
C MET A 152 16.13 6.73 -34.13
N ASP A 153 16.79 7.46 -33.23
CA ASP A 153 18.10 7.06 -32.69
C ASP A 153 17.95 5.91 -31.70
N LYS A 154 18.88 4.94 -31.72
CA LYS A 154 18.87 3.71 -30.91
C LYS A 154 18.97 3.99 -29.40
N PRO A 155 18.02 3.55 -28.56
CA PRO A 155 18.18 3.45 -27.12
C PRO A 155 18.58 2.03 -26.71
N THR A 156 19.60 1.91 -25.86
CA THR A 156 19.97 0.66 -25.19
C THR A 156 19.01 0.43 -24.01
N SER A 157 18.26 -0.68 -24.07
CA SER A 157 17.28 -1.21 -23.10
C SER A 157 15.93 -0.47 -22.98
N VAL A 158 14.84 -1.19 -23.24
CA VAL A 158 13.45 -0.75 -23.04
C VAL A 158 12.72 -1.83 -22.25
N THR A 159 12.06 -1.47 -21.15
CA THR A 159 11.48 -2.44 -20.17
C THR A 159 9.97 -2.68 -20.32
N ARG A 160 9.30 -2.10 -21.34
CA ARG A 160 7.87 -2.37 -21.60
C ARG A 160 7.44 -1.93 -23.01
N MET A 161 6.71 -2.78 -23.73
CA MET A 161 6.10 -2.44 -25.03
C MET A 161 4.77 -1.68 -24.88
N GLN A 162 4.54 -0.72 -25.78
CA GLN A 162 3.23 -0.13 -26.04
C GLN A 162 2.99 -0.12 -27.55
N PHE A 163 1.81 -0.57 -28.00
CA PHE A 163 1.47 -0.67 -29.41
C PHE A 163 0.88 0.63 -29.96
N ALA A 164 1.17 0.93 -31.22
CA ALA A 164 0.49 1.95 -32.02
C ALA A 164 -0.21 1.27 -33.21
N VAL A 165 -1.48 1.60 -33.44
CA VAL A 165 -2.24 1.15 -34.62
C VAL A 165 -2.66 2.37 -35.42
N THR A 166 -2.26 2.45 -36.69
CA THR A 166 -2.74 3.50 -37.59
C THR A 166 -4.03 3.07 -38.29
N PRO A 167 -5.07 3.92 -38.38
CA PRO A 167 -6.38 3.50 -38.86
C PRO A 167 -6.47 3.12 -40.35
N LYS A 168 -5.42 3.30 -41.15
CA LYS A 168 -5.54 3.18 -42.61
C LYS A 168 -5.00 1.89 -43.24
N ASP A 169 -4.10 1.14 -42.61
CA ASP A 169 -3.48 -0.01 -43.30
C ASP A 169 -3.27 -1.26 -42.43
N HIS A 170 -3.82 -1.32 -41.20
CA HIS A 170 -3.72 -2.49 -40.30
C HIS A 170 -2.29 -3.04 -40.07
N THR A 171 -1.24 -2.28 -40.38
CA THR A 171 0.15 -2.66 -40.08
C THR A 171 0.52 -2.31 -38.64
N VAL A 172 0.99 -3.31 -37.89
CA VAL A 172 1.58 -3.15 -36.56
C VAL A 172 3.10 -3.03 -36.73
N ALA A 173 3.69 -1.93 -36.27
CA ALA A 173 5.14 -1.85 -36.14
C ALA A 173 5.55 -2.44 -34.78
N ILE A 174 6.26 -3.57 -34.81
CA ILE A 174 6.88 -4.20 -33.65
C ILE A 174 8.35 -3.79 -33.67
N ALA A 175 8.84 -3.18 -32.60
CA ALA A 175 10.28 -3.08 -32.38
C ALA A 175 10.66 -4.19 -31.39
N ASN A 176 11.27 -5.27 -31.89
CA ASN A 176 11.99 -6.23 -31.06
C ASN A 176 13.44 -6.29 -31.54
N GLU A 177 14.37 -6.50 -30.59
CA GLU A 177 15.77 -6.80 -30.86
C GLU A 177 15.85 -8.06 -31.75
N ASP A 178 16.76 -8.02 -32.72
CA ASP A 178 17.11 -9.08 -33.68
C ASP A 178 16.15 -9.32 -34.86
N SER A 179 16.35 -8.58 -35.96
CA SER A 179 16.88 -9.13 -37.22
C SER A 179 16.80 -8.17 -38.43
N LEU A 180 17.74 -8.39 -39.36
CA LEU A 180 17.77 -8.03 -40.80
C LEU A 180 18.64 -6.83 -41.22
N VAL A 181 19.89 -7.14 -41.59
CA VAL A 181 20.52 -6.55 -42.79
C VAL A 181 20.22 -7.49 -43.95
N MET A 182 19.59 -6.97 -45.00
CA MET A 182 19.55 -7.56 -46.34
C MET A 182 20.63 -6.86 -47.18
N ASP A 183 21.62 -7.60 -47.66
CA ASP A 183 22.33 -7.25 -48.89
C ASP A 183 22.60 -8.53 -49.69
N SER A 184 22.35 -8.44 -50.99
CA SER A 184 22.47 -9.51 -51.99
C SER A 184 23.92 -9.80 -52.38
N LEU A 185 24.27 -11.09 -52.51
CA LEU A 185 25.11 -11.75 -53.55
C LEU A 185 26.03 -12.87 -53.00
N ALA A 186 25.66 -14.13 -53.29
CA ALA A 186 26.52 -15.30 -53.60
C ALA A 186 27.57 -15.80 -52.54
N PRO A 187 28.14 -17.02 -52.66
CA PRO A 187 27.93 -18.05 -51.63
C PRO A 187 29.19 -18.56 -50.88
N VAL A 188 28.94 -19.18 -49.72
CA VAL A 188 29.78 -20.15 -48.97
C VAL A 188 31.16 -19.69 -48.46
N ARG A 189 31.29 -19.59 -47.12
CA ARG A 189 32.36 -20.31 -46.39
C ARG A 189 32.03 -20.50 -44.91
N LYS A 190 32.13 -21.75 -44.46
CA LYS A 190 32.11 -22.18 -43.05
C LYS A 190 33.17 -21.45 -42.25
N GLN A 191 32.85 -21.03 -41.03
CA GLN A 191 33.80 -21.12 -39.93
C GLN A 191 33.09 -21.30 -38.59
N THR A 192 33.27 -22.51 -38.07
CA THR A 192 33.08 -22.91 -36.68
C THR A 192 33.93 -22.04 -35.76
N LYS A 193 33.36 -21.62 -34.63
CA LYS A 193 34.14 -21.49 -33.41
C LYS A 193 33.23 -21.68 -32.20
N ASP A 194 33.45 -22.82 -31.57
CA ASP A 194 33.13 -23.11 -30.19
C ASP A 194 33.66 -21.98 -29.30
N ASP A 195 32.89 -21.60 -28.28
CA ASP A 195 33.42 -21.26 -26.96
C ASP A 195 32.23 -21.37 -25.98
N ASP A 196 32.35 -22.35 -25.08
CA ASP A 196 31.50 -22.62 -23.93
C ASP A 196 31.46 -21.40 -23.00
N ASP A 197 30.26 -20.98 -22.60
CA ASP A 197 30.03 -20.37 -21.29
C ASP A 197 28.63 -20.77 -20.80
N ASN A 198 28.63 -21.78 -19.93
CA ASN A 198 27.50 -22.11 -19.06
C ASN A 198 27.34 -20.97 -18.06
N ASP A 199 26.37 -20.07 -18.29
CA ASP A 199 25.78 -19.30 -17.21
C ASP A 199 24.35 -19.81 -16.98
N GLY A 200 24.19 -20.56 -15.89
CA GLY A 200 22.92 -21.08 -15.45
C GLY A 200 22.12 -19.97 -14.81
N ASP A 201 21.40 -19.19 -15.62
CA ASP A 201 20.33 -18.32 -15.15
C ASP A 201 19.21 -19.19 -14.57
N ASN A 202 19.22 -19.30 -13.25
CA ASN A 202 18.18 -19.94 -12.47
C ASN A 202 17.02 -18.95 -12.39
N ASP A 203 16.14 -18.97 -13.40
CA ASP A 203 14.90 -18.19 -13.43
C ASP A 203 14.16 -18.29 -12.08
N ASP A 204 14.08 -17.17 -11.37
CA ASP A 204 13.40 -17.03 -10.08
C ASP A 204 11.89 -17.25 -10.30
N VAL A 205 11.40 -18.45 -9.99
CA VAL A 205 9.99 -18.81 -10.17
C VAL A 205 9.17 -18.18 -9.06
N ASP A 206 8.55 -17.03 -9.33
CA ASP A 206 7.57 -16.41 -8.43
C ASP A 206 6.53 -17.45 -7.96
N ALA A 207 6.44 -17.63 -6.64
CA ALA A 207 5.50 -18.56 -6.03
C ALA A 207 4.06 -18.17 -6.38
N ILE A 208 3.26 -19.11 -6.89
CA ILE A 208 1.85 -18.86 -7.23
C ILE A 208 1.07 -18.62 -5.93
N ILE A 209 0.67 -17.37 -5.72
CA ILE A 209 -0.13 -16.95 -4.56
C ILE A 209 -1.61 -17.25 -4.85
N PRO A 210 -2.28 -18.10 -4.05
CA PRO A 210 -3.70 -18.38 -4.24
C PRO A 210 -4.53 -17.13 -3.95
N HIS A 211 -5.71 -17.03 -4.58
CA HIS A 211 -6.65 -15.95 -4.29
C HIS A 211 -7.32 -16.18 -2.92
N PRO A 212 -7.45 -15.14 -2.07
CA PRO A 212 -8.18 -15.27 -0.80
C PRO A 212 -9.63 -15.72 -1.02
N SER A 213 -10.12 -16.59 -0.15
CA SER A 213 -11.54 -16.96 -0.08
C SER A 213 -12.40 -15.79 0.41
N ALA A 214 -11.83 -14.93 1.27
CA ALA A 214 -12.38 -13.62 1.60
C ALA A 214 -11.24 -12.64 1.85
N TRP A 215 -11.33 -11.42 1.30
CA TRP A 215 -10.37 -10.35 1.56
C TRP A 215 -11.10 -9.07 1.98
N PHE A 216 -10.87 -8.64 3.22
CA PHE A 216 -11.38 -7.42 3.81
C PHE A 216 -10.25 -6.38 3.88
N PRO A 217 -10.27 -5.35 3.01
CA PRO A 217 -9.21 -4.33 3.01
C PRO A 217 -9.16 -3.52 4.30
N PHE A 218 -10.28 -3.37 5.01
CA PHE A 218 -10.40 -2.62 6.27
C PHE A 218 -9.85 -1.20 6.19
N ASN A 219 -10.47 -0.42 5.30
CA ASN A 219 -10.15 0.98 5.08
C ASN A 219 -11.42 1.80 4.86
N GLY A 220 -11.29 3.12 4.73
CA GLY A 220 -12.42 4.03 4.54
C GLY A 220 -13.20 3.80 3.23
N THR A 221 -12.61 3.13 2.23
CA THR A 221 -13.28 2.84 0.95
C THR A 221 -14.21 1.64 1.06
N TYR A 222 -13.74 0.55 1.67
CA TYR A 222 -14.51 -0.70 1.78
C TYR A 222 -15.24 -0.84 3.12
N ASN A 223 -14.93 0.02 4.11
CA ASN A 223 -15.38 -0.10 5.49
C ASN A 223 -15.09 -1.53 5.98
N THR A 224 -16.10 -2.27 6.45
CA THR A 224 -15.99 -3.67 6.89
C THR A 224 -16.38 -4.70 5.82
N SER A 225 -16.50 -4.27 4.56
CA SER A 225 -16.95 -5.11 3.44
C SER A 225 -15.80 -5.86 2.78
N GLU A 226 -16.12 -7.03 2.23
CA GLU A 226 -15.20 -7.83 1.42
C GLU A 226 -15.04 -7.20 0.03
N ILE A 227 -13.83 -7.22 -0.53
CA ILE A 227 -13.48 -6.48 -1.75
C ILE A 227 -14.29 -6.89 -2.99
N ASP A 228 -14.68 -8.16 -3.08
CA ASP A 228 -15.45 -8.74 -4.19
C ASP A 228 -16.93 -8.95 -3.84
N ASN A 229 -17.36 -8.50 -2.65
CA ASN A 229 -18.71 -8.70 -2.12
C ASN A 229 -19.16 -10.18 -2.14
N ARG A 230 -18.25 -11.12 -1.87
CA ARG A 230 -18.54 -12.57 -1.86
C ARG A 230 -19.14 -13.06 -0.55
N THR A 231 -19.01 -12.29 0.52
CA THR A 231 -19.51 -12.58 1.86
C THR A 231 -19.98 -11.30 2.55
N THR A 232 -20.74 -11.45 3.62
CA THR A 232 -21.33 -10.32 4.37
C THR A 232 -20.27 -9.46 5.05
N SER A 233 -20.48 -8.15 5.06
CA SER A 233 -19.67 -7.19 5.82
C SER A 233 -19.76 -7.42 7.33
N GLY A 234 -18.72 -7.02 8.05
CA GLY A 234 -18.71 -7.10 9.52
C GLY A 234 -19.55 -6.00 10.18
N SER A 235 -20.27 -6.35 11.24
CA SER A 235 -21.01 -5.42 12.09
C SER A 235 -20.11 -4.88 13.20
N LYS A 236 -20.01 -3.54 13.32
CA LYS A 236 -19.21 -2.88 14.35
C LYS A 236 -20.01 -2.72 15.64
N TYR A 237 -19.38 -3.01 16.77
CA TYR A 237 -19.92 -2.83 18.11
C TYR A 237 -18.92 -2.05 18.97
N GLY A 238 -19.40 -1.12 19.80
CA GLY A 238 -18.53 -0.32 20.68
C GLY A 238 -17.59 0.64 19.92
N GLU A 239 -16.44 0.92 20.52
CA GLU A 239 -15.48 1.94 20.05
C GLU A 239 -14.51 1.41 19.00
N VAL A 240 -14.92 1.47 17.73
CA VAL A 240 -14.09 1.07 16.57
C VAL A 240 -14.06 2.20 15.53
N TYR A 241 -12.86 2.70 15.23
CA TYR A 241 -12.68 3.91 14.43
C TYR A 241 -11.75 3.68 13.24
N LEU A 242 -11.90 4.48 12.17
CA LEU A 242 -10.91 4.49 11.09
C LEU A 242 -9.66 5.25 11.54
N SER A 243 -8.48 4.78 11.11
CA SER A 243 -7.18 5.36 11.44
C SER A 243 -6.18 5.21 10.30
N LEU A 244 -4.97 5.76 10.44
CA LEU A 244 -3.87 5.62 9.49
C LEU A 244 -3.53 4.14 9.24
N GLY A 245 -3.30 3.79 7.98
CA GLY A 245 -2.78 2.48 7.59
C GLY A 245 -1.26 2.38 7.74
N PRO A 246 -0.68 1.20 7.48
CA PRO A 246 0.77 0.96 7.54
C PRO A 246 1.62 1.88 6.67
N ASP A 247 1.07 2.30 5.54
CA ASP A 247 1.66 3.22 4.57
C ASP A 247 1.36 4.71 4.85
N GLY A 248 0.72 5.00 5.99
CA GLY A 248 0.30 6.34 6.37
C GLY A 248 -0.98 6.81 5.70
N THR A 249 -1.62 5.97 4.89
CA THR A 249 -2.87 6.33 4.20
C THR A 249 -3.95 6.62 5.22
N GLN A 250 -4.62 7.77 5.06
CA GLN A 250 -5.72 8.16 5.91
C GLN A 250 -6.86 7.15 5.80
N ASN A 251 -7.43 6.75 6.93
CA ASN A 251 -8.45 5.71 7.01
C ASN A 251 -8.00 4.36 6.41
N GLY A 252 -6.70 4.05 6.42
CA GLY A 252 -6.15 2.79 5.92
C GLY A 252 -6.24 1.59 6.87
N SER A 253 -6.83 1.77 8.07
CA SER A 253 -6.99 0.72 9.07
C SER A 253 -8.19 0.96 9.98
N TYR A 254 -8.55 -0.07 10.76
CA TYR A 254 -9.40 0.10 11.95
C TYR A 254 -8.57 0.16 13.23
N PHE A 255 -8.86 1.14 14.06
CA PHE A 255 -8.34 1.33 15.39
C PHE A 255 -9.35 0.86 16.44
N PHE A 256 -8.88 -0.04 17.31
CA PHE A 256 -9.57 -0.53 18.49
C PHE A 256 -8.99 0.19 19.70
N ARG A 257 -9.83 0.93 20.42
CA ARG A 257 -9.37 1.85 21.45
C ARG A 257 -8.91 1.17 22.74
N GLY A 258 -9.42 -0.02 23.00
CA GLY A 258 -9.32 -0.68 24.29
C GLY A 258 -10.63 -0.58 25.05
N SER A 259 -10.64 0.07 26.22
CA SER A 259 -11.84 0.23 27.06
C SER A 259 -12.57 1.56 26.80
N PRO A 260 -13.90 1.55 26.56
CA PRO A 260 -14.79 0.38 26.43
C PRO A 260 -14.52 -0.48 25.19
N ALA A 261 -14.67 -1.80 25.33
CA ALA A 261 -14.36 -2.76 24.27
C ALA A 261 -15.11 -2.47 22.97
N GLY A 262 -14.36 -2.37 21.87
CA GLY A 262 -14.88 -2.34 20.50
C GLY A 262 -14.62 -3.67 19.78
N SER A 263 -15.55 -4.13 18.95
CA SER A 263 -15.40 -5.32 18.14
C SER A 263 -16.04 -5.20 16.75
N ILE A 264 -15.60 -6.05 15.83
CA ILE A 264 -16.22 -6.25 14.52
C ILE A 264 -16.60 -7.73 14.42
N ASN A 265 -17.90 -8.01 14.33
CA ASN A 265 -18.42 -9.37 14.31
C ASN A 265 -19.00 -9.70 12.92
N PHE A 266 -18.74 -10.91 12.44
CA PHE A 266 -19.23 -11.39 11.15
C PHE A 266 -20.29 -12.48 11.38
N THR A 267 -21.54 -12.06 11.63
CA THR A 267 -22.66 -12.94 12.09
C THR A 267 -23.76 -13.16 11.04
N GLY A 268 -23.52 -12.87 9.76
CA GLY A 268 -24.57 -12.86 8.73
C GLY A 268 -25.12 -14.24 8.35
N ILE A 269 -26.42 -14.32 8.05
CA ILE A 269 -27.14 -15.51 7.52
C ILE A 269 -26.52 -16.00 6.19
N ASN A 270 -25.86 -15.10 5.45
CA ASN A 270 -25.13 -15.37 4.20
C ASN A 270 -23.59 -15.37 4.40
N SER A 271 -23.10 -15.52 5.63
CA SER A 271 -21.67 -15.57 5.90
C SER A 271 -21.07 -16.84 5.29
N LYS A 272 -20.60 -16.75 4.04
CA LYS A 272 -19.78 -17.77 3.38
C LYS A 272 -18.35 -17.78 3.95
N LEU A 273 -18.23 -17.56 5.25
CA LEU A 273 -16.99 -17.58 6.01
C LEU A 273 -16.66 -18.99 6.53
N ASP A 274 -17.51 -19.99 6.25
CA ASP A 274 -17.15 -21.40 6.38
C ASP A 274 -16.24 -21.83 5.23
N ILE A 275 -14.97 -21.44 5.33
CA ILE A 275 -13.96 -21.53 4.27
C ILE A 275 -13.30 -22.94 4.24
N GLY A 276 -14.03 -23.98 4.66
CA GLY A 276 -13.47 -25.34 4.80
C GLY A 276 -12.66 -25.50 6.09
N VAL A 277 -11.96 -26.64 6.21
CA VAL A 277 -11.29 -27.03 7.46
C VAL A 277 -9.80 -26.73 7.48
N SER A 278 -9.12 -26.83 6.34
CA SER A 278 -7.77 -26.27 6.22
C SER A 278 -7.92 -24.77 5.98
N ILE A 279 -7.25 -23.96 6.80
CA ILE A 279 -7.40 -22.51 6.75
C ILE A 279 -6.06 -21.80 6.91
N THR A 280 -5.92 -20.64 6.27
CA THR A 280 -4.93 -19.63 6.64
C THR A 280 -5.62 -18.29 6.82
N ILE A 281 -5.32 -17.58 7.91
CA ILE A 281 -5.80 -16.22 8.20
C ILE A 281 -4.58 -15.32 8.32
N LEU A 282 -4.52 -14.25 7.51
CA LEU A 282 -3.42 -13.28 7.48
C LEU A 282 -3.96 -11.86 7.63
N PHE A 283 -3.23 -10.99 8.30
CA PHE A 283 -3.55 -9.57 8.43
C PHE A 283 -2.34 -8.76 8.91
N TRP A 284 -2.44 -7.44 8.78
CA TRP A 284 -1.50 -6.53 9.41
C TRP A 284 -2.03 -6.09 10.77
N LEU A 285 -1.21 -6.29 11.80
CA LEU A 285 -1.51 -5.97 13.20
C LEU A 285 -0.59 -4.84 13.66
N TYR A 286 -1.17 -3.79 14.24
CA TYR A 286 -0.43 -2.73 14.92
C TYR A 286 -0.61 -2.85 16.42
N THR A 287 0.49 -3.10 17.14
CA THR A 287 0.50 -3.15 18.61
C THR A 287 1.30 -1.99 19.19
N TYR A 288 0.86 -1.48 20.33
CA TYR A 288 1.57 -0.44 21.08
C TYR A 288 1.22 -0.56 22.57
N ASP A 289 2.20 -0.85 23.42
CA ASP A 289 2.04 -0.95 24.89
C ASP A 289 0.68 -1.57 25.31
N ASN A 290 0.48 -2.83 24.90
CA ASN A 290 -0.76 -3.58 25.08
C ASN A 290 -0.77 -4.28 26.44
N GLU A 291 -1.22 -3.55 27.46
CA GLU A 291 -1.56 -4.07 28.79
C GLU A 291 -3.06 -3.90 29.06
N PRO A 292 -3.78 -4.93 29.52
CA PRO A 292 -3.38 -6.32 29.83
C PRO A 292 -3.46 -7.27 28.61
N GLU A 293 -3.37 -8.59 28.87
CA GLU A 293 -3.69 -9.64 27.90
C GLU A 293 -5.08 -9.45 27.28
N THR A 294 -5.17 -9.48 25.95
CA THR A 294 -6.44 -9.29 25.23
C THR A 294 -6.58 -10.24 24.04
N THR A 295 -7.76 -10.85 23.89
CA THR A 295 -8.13 -11.58 22.67
C THR A 295 -8.56 -10.57 21.62
N PHE A 296 -8.01 -10.66 20.42
CA PHE A 296 -8.37 -9.73 19.33
C PHE A 296 -8.84 -10.42 18.06
N LEU A 297 -8.70 -11.74 17.97
CA LEU A 297 -9.29 -12.52 16.88
C LEU A 297 -9.82 -13.83 17.43
N GLN A 298 -11.04 -14.17 17.05
CA GLN A 298 -11.69 -15.43 17.38
C GLN A 298 -12.29 -16.01 16.11
N TYR A 299 -11.97 -17.28 15.81
CA TYR A 299 -12.51 -17.98 14.65
C TYR A 299 -12.38 -19.49 14.80
N LYS A 300 -13.48 -20.26 14.68
CA LYS A 300 -13.51 -21.73 14.75
C LYS A 300 -12.67 -22.34 15.88
N GLY A 301 -12.91 -21.87 17.09
CA GLY A 301 -12.22 -22.34 18.29
C GLY A 301 -10.77 -21.85 18.43
N MET A 302 -10.19 -21.22 17.39
CA MET A 302 -8.90 -20.54 17.49
C MET A 302 -9.10 -19.14 18.06
N LYS A 303 -8.21 -18.74 18.96
CA LYS A 303 -8.14 -17.39 19.51
C LYS A 303 -6.72 -16.87 19.36
N LEU A 304 -6.57 -15.64 18.87
CA LEU A 304 -5.30 -14.92 18.95
C LEU A 304 -5.37 -13.91 20.07
N VAL A 305 -4.36 -14.02 20.93
CA VAL A 305 -4.21 -13.27 22.17
C VAL A 305 -2.91 -12.50 22.09
N VAL A 306 -2.94 -11.22 22.45
CA VAL A 306 -1.74 -10.40 22.59
C VAL A 306 -1.53 -10.05 24.06
N ASN A 307 -0.30 -10.20 24.53
CA ASN A 307 0.11 -9.89 25.90
C ASN A 307 1.53 -9.31 25.85
N HIS A 308 1.70 -8.01 26.13
CA HIS A 308 2.97 -7.30 25.93
C HIS A 308 3.54 -7.50 24.51
N GLU A 309 4.66 -8.24 24.43
CA GLU A 309 5.41 -8.59 23.23
C GLU A 309 5.10 -10.01 22.75
N GLN A 310 4.15 -10.72 23.37
CA GLN A 310 3.77 -12.08 23.02
C GLN A 310 2.50 -12.08 22.17
N LEU A 311 2.55 -12.84 21.09
CA LEU A 311 1.39 -13.23 20.29
C LEU A 311 1.16 -14.72 20.48
N THR A 312 0.03 -15.09 21.06
CA THR A 312 -0.31 -16.48 21.38
C THR A 312 -1.56 -16.92 20.63
N LEU A 313 -1.45 -18.03 19.90
CA LEU A 313 -2.58 -18.78 19.37
C LEU A 313 -3.02 -19.81 20.42
N THR A 314 -4.25 -19.68 20.91
CA THR A 314 -4.89 -20.65 21.80
C THR A 314 -6.07 -21.31 21.11
N PHE A 315 -6.46 -22.48 21.62
CA PHE A 315 -7.57 -23.29 21.09
C PHE A 315 -8.59 -23.52 22.20
N SER A 316 -9.88 -23.44 21.86
CA SER A 316 -10.98 -23.79 22.77
C SER A 316 -10.90 -25.27 23.18
N GLU A 317 -11.32 -25.57 24.40
CA GLU A 317 -11.33 -26.94 24.94
C GLU A 317 -12.14 -27.93 24.08
N PRO A 318 -11.73 -29.22 24.00
CA PRO A 318 -10.62 -29.86 24.72
C PRO A 318 -9.29 -29.75 23.94
N ALA A 319 -8.45 -28.79 24.31
CA ALA A 319 -7.14 -28.59 23.69
C ALA A 319 -6.07 -29.36 24.48
N THR A 320 -5.27 -30.18 23.80
CA THR A 320 -4.15 -30.92 24.40
C THR A 320 -2.82 -30.14 24.38
N SER A 321 -2.78 -28.97 23.75
CA SER A 321 -1.57 -28.14 23.58
C SER A 321 -1.61 -26.88 24.44
N ASN A 322 -0.44 -26.43 24.93
CA ASN A 322 -0.27 -25.17 25.69
C ASN A 322 -0.40 -23.88 24.83
N GLY A 323 -0.90 -23.98 23.59
CA GLY A 323 -0.94 -22.86 22.63
C GLY A 323 0.39 -22.65 21.89
N LEU A 324 0.36 -21.84 20.82
CA LEU A 324 1.55 -21.44 20.06
C LEU A 324 1.89 -20.00 20.38
N THR A 325 3.04 -19.74 21.00
CA THR A 325 3.49 -18.37 21.32
C THR A 325 4.67 -17.96 20.47
N GLY A 326 4.61 -16.73 19.95
CA GLY A 326 5.71 -16.05 19.27
C GLY A 326 5.95 -14.65 19.86
N ILE A 327 7.10 -14.06 19.55
CA ILE A 327 7.51 -12.74 20.06
C ILE A 327 7.37 -11.68 18.96
N LEU A 328 6.62 -10.62 19.26
CA LEU A 328 6.55 -9.37 18.50
C LEU A 328 7.73 -8.48 18.93
N ALA A 329 8.91 -8.75 18.35
CA ALA A 329 10.19 -8.15 18.76
C ALA A 329 10.21 -6.60 18.80
N GLU A 330 9.29 -5.94 18.10
CA GLU A 330 9.14 -4.48 18.11
C GLU A 330 7.66 -4.11 18.04
N LYS A 331 7.33 -2.93 18.59
CA LYS A 331 6.03 -2.28 18.44
C LYS A 331 5.77 -1.89 16.98
N GLY A 332 4.52 -1.62 16.67
CA GLY A 332 4.09 -1.12 15.37
C GLY A 332 3.52 -2.22 14.47
N TRP A 333 3.59 -2.00 13.15
CA TRP A 333 3.00 -2.88 12.16
C TRP A 333 3.78 -4.18 12.00
N LYS A 334 3.08 -5.31 12.16
CA LYS A 334 3.58 -6.66 11.96
C LYS A 334 2.62 -7.44 11.07
N PHE A 335 3.17 -8.19 10.12
CA PHE A 335 2.38 -9.08 9.29
C PHE A 335 2.24 -10.42 10.01
N VAL A 336 1.05 -10.75 10.48
CA VAL A 336 0.84 -11.92 11.33
C VAL A 336 -0.27 -12.80 10.76
N GLY A 337 -0.29 -14.05 11.20
CA GLY A 337 -1.34 -14.95 10.81
C GLY A 337 -1.25 -16.31 11.45
N VAL A 338 -2.25 -17.14 11.15
CA VAL A 338 -2.34 -18.52 11.59
C VAL A 338 -2.73 -19.41 10.43
N SER A 339 -2.26 -20.65 10.44
CA SER A 339 -2.76 -21.66 9.52
C SER A 339 -3.03 -22.97 10.23
N TYR A 340 -4.05 -23.69 9.79
CA TYR A 340 -4.32 -25.06 10.21
C TYR A 340 -4.49 -25.96 8.99
N ASN A 341 -3.85 -27.13 9.03
CA ASN A 341 -3.98 -28.15 7.99
C ASN A 341 -4.77 -29.34 8.52
N LYS A 342 -5.96 -29.59 7.95
CA LYS A 342 -6.83 -30.70 8.35
C LYS A 342 -6.18 -32.07 8.18
N THR A 343 -5.43 -32.26 7.09
CA THR A 343 -4.86 -33.56 6.73
C THR A 343 -3.74 -33.96 7.68
N THR A 344 -2.90 -33.01 8.07
CA THR A 344 -1.77 -33.26 8.99
C THR A 344 -2.09 -32.98 10.46
N ALA A 345 -3.27 -32.40 10.73
CA ALA A 345 -3.70 -31.86 12.02
C ALA A 345 -2.70 -30.84 12.61
N GLU A 346 -1.98 -30.10 11.76
CA GLU A 346 -0.92 -29.18 12.18
C GLU A 346 -1.42 -27.73 12.16
N ALA A 347 -1.22 -27.02 13.28
CA ALA A 347 -1.39 -25.58 13.39
C ALA A 347 -0.03 -24.86 13.34
N LYS A 348 0.02 -23.69 12.71
CA LYS A 348 1.21 -22.83 12.61
C LYS A 348 0.87 -21.39 12.94
N LEU A 349 1.74 -20.74 13.71
CA LEU A 349 1.73 -19.31 13.96
C LEU A 349 2.77 -18.63 13.06
N TRP A 350 2.37 -17.54 12.41
CA TRP A 350 3.17 -16.79 11.46
C TRP A 350 3.42 -15.37 11.97
N ILE A 351 4.68 -14.93 11.97
CA ILE A 351 5.08 -13.55 12.25
C ILE A 351 6.07 -13.10 11.19
N ASP A 352 5.79 -11.95 10.60
CA ASP A 352 6.57 -11.32 9.52
C ASP A 352 6.86 -12.27 8.34
N GLY A 353 5.93 -13.18 8.06
CA GLY A 353 5.99 -14.13 6.95
C GLY A 353 6.79 -15.41 7.24
N LYS A 354 7.22 -15.64 8.49
CA LYS A 354 7.93 -16.85 8.91
C LYS A 354 7.13 -17.65 9.92
N ILE A 355 7.33 -18.97 9.94
CA ILE A 355 6.78 -19.84 10.97
C ILE A 355 7.55 -19.58 12.27
N VAL A 356 6.87 -19.13 13.32
CA VAL A 356 7.49 -18.96 14.65
C VAL A 356 7.30 -20.18 15.54
N LYS A 357 6.17 -20.88 15.37
CA LYS A 357 5.85 -22.09 16.12
C LYS A 357 4.82 -22.92 15.36
N SER A 358 4.91 -24.24 15.49
CA SER A 358 3.89 -25.19 15.04
C SER A 358 3.66 -26.26 16.09
N ASP A 359 2.46 -26.85 16.09
CA ASP A 359 2.09 -28.00 16.91
C ASP A 359 0.90 -28.74 16.25
N LYS A 360 0.52 -29.90 16.81
CA LYS A 360 -0.63 -30.70 16.34
C LYS A 360 -1.77 -30.75 17.37
N PRO A 361 -2.50 -29.63 17.56
CA PRO A 361 -3.58 -29.57 18.53
C PRO A 361 -4.83 -30.33 18.07
N THR A 362 -5.57 -30.87 19.03
CA THR A 362 -6.96 -31.26 18.82
C THR A 362 -7.81 -29.99 18.79
N VAL A 363 -8.45 -29.69 17.67
CA VAL A 363 -9.27 -28.47 17.48
C VAL A 363 -10.70 -28.86 17.17
N ASN A 364 -11.65 -28.26 17.89
CA ASN A 364 -13.07 -28.34 17.57
C ASN A 364 -13.49 -27.11 16.74
N PHE A 365 -14.00 -27.34 15.53
CA PHE A 365 -14.40 -26.29 14.57
C PHE A 365 -15.89 -25.87 14.67
N ASP A 366 -16.57 -26.15 15.78
CA ASP A 366 -18.02 -25.92 15.94
C ASP A 366 -18.45 -24.43 15.89
N SER A 367 -17.58 -23.49 16.22
CA SER A 367 -17.91 -22.05 16.20
C SER A 367 -17.62 -21.40 14.85
N GLN A 368 -18.63 -20.92 14.15
CA GLN A 368 -18.45 -20.29 12.83
C GLN A 368 -18.26 -18.76 12.87
N LEU A 369 -18.24 -18.18 14.07
CA LEU A 369 -18.19 -16.73 14.23
C LEU A 369 -16.75 -16.21 14.13
N LEU A 370 -16.50 -15.36 13.14
CA LEU A 370 -15.32 -14.49 13.12
C LEU A 370 -15.60 -13.23 13.93
N THR A 371 -14.75 -12.96 14.92
CA THR A 371 -14.76 -11.71 15.69
C THR A 371 -13.37 -11.10 15.67
N LEU A 372 -13.30 -9.79 15.42
CA LEU A 372 -12.07 -8.99 15.55
C LEU A 372 -12.24 -7.95 16.66
N GLY A 373 -11.18 -7.68 17.40
CA GLY A 373 -11.24 -6.89 18.64
C GLY A 373 -11.95 -7.65 19.76
N GLY A 374 -12.72 -6.93 20.57
CA GLY A 374 -13.26 -7.47 21.82
C GLY A 374 -12.22 -7.44 22.95
N ASP A 375 -12.61 -7.87 24.15
CA ASP A 375 -11.74 -8.03 25.33
C ASP A 375 -10.85 -6.82 25.66
N ASN A 376 -11.31 -5.59 25.40
CA ASN A 376 -10.54 -4.36 25.52
C ASN A 376 -9.24 -4.35 24.70
N PHE A 377 -9.20 -5.08 23.58
CA PHE A 377 -8.09 -5.05 22.65
C PHE A 377 -7.81 -3.62 22.19
N LYS A 378 -6.53 -3.31 22.19
CA LYS A 378 -5.99 -2.01 21.83
C LYS A 378 -4.96 -2.19 20.73
N GLY A 379 -5.18 -1.52 19.60
CA GLY A 379 -4.34 -1.72 18.43
C GLY A 379 -5.05 -1.37 17.13
N LYS A 380 -4.38 -1.63 16.01
CA LYS A 380 -4.97 -1.45 14.68
C LYS A 380 -4.91 -2.73 13.87
N ILE A 381 -5.90 -2.96 13.03
CA ILE A 381 -5.96 -4.12 12.13
C ILE A 381 -6.32 -3.62 10.72
N THR A 382 -5.65 -4.17 9.71
CA THR A 382 -5.98 -3.94 8.29
C THR A 382 -5.68 -5.19 7.45
N GLN A 383 -6.23 -5.24 6.22
CA GLN A 383 -5.95 -6.28 5.23
C GLN A 383 -6.19 -7.71 5.73
N LEU A 384 -7.37 -7.99 6.28
CA LEU A 384 -7.72 -9.34 6.71
C LEU A 384 -8.00 -10.24 5.49
N MET A 385 -7.26 -11.33 5.37
CA MET A 385 -7.35 -12.32 4.31
C MET A 385 -7.59 -13.70 4.89
N LEU A 386 -8.58 -14.43 4.36
CA LEU A 386 -8.88 -15.82 4.73
C LEU A 386 -8.73 -16.70 3.50
N PHE A 387 -8.08 -17.86 3.66
CA PHE A 387 -7.83 -18.85 2.61
C PHE A 387 -8.34 -20.22 3.03
N ASN A 388 -8.94 -20.98 2.13
CA ASN A 388 -9.38 -22.38 2.34
C ASN A 388 -8.25 -23.41 2.22
N LEU A 389 -7.01 -22.98 2.42
CA LEU A 389 -5.80 -23.77 2.28
C LEU A 389 -4.82 -23.41 3.40
N SER A 390 -3.98 -24.35 3.79
CA SER A 390 -2.77 -24.06 4.58
C SER A 390 -1.69 -23.59 3.61
N LEU A 391 -1.31 -22.32 3.68
CA LEU A 391 -0.34 -21.72 2.77
C LEU A 391 1.11 -22.11 3.13
N THR A 392 1.97 -22.08 2.13
CA THR A 392 3.42 -22.26 2.26
C THR A 392 4.09 -20.95 2.73
N GLU A 393 5.33 -21.06 3.21
CA GLU A 393 6.09 -19.89 3.64
C GLU A 393 6.35 -18.94 2.48
N GLU A 394 6.71 -19.46 1.31
CA GLU A 394 6.96 -18.70 0.09
C GLU A 394 5.71 -17.92 -0.35
N GLN A 395 4.53 -18.53 -0.27
CA GLN A 395 3.26 -17.86 -0.56
C GLN A 395 2.96 -16.73 0.43
N ILE A 396 3.19 -16.94 1.72
CA ILE A 396 2.93 -15.92 2.75
C ILE A 396 3.94 -14.78 2.64
N GLN A 397 5.21 -15.06 2.35
CA GLN A 397 6.21 -14.04 2.06
C GLN A 397 5.85 -13.24 0.80
N GLY A 398 5.37 -13.90 -0.25
CA GLY A 398 4.83 -13.24 -1.44
C GLY A 398 3.63 -12.33 -1.14
N ILE A 399 2.69 -12.77 -0.30
CA ILE A 399 1.54 -11.96 0.13
C ILE A 399 2.02 -10.73 0.94
N LYS A 400 2.94 -10.93 1.88
CA LYS A 400 3.56 -9.85 2.66
C LYS A 400 4.19 -8.81 1.72
N GLY A 401 4.94 -9.27 0.71
CA GLY A 401 5.65 -8.44 -0.26
C GLY A 401 4.76 -7.57 -1.15
N LYS A 402 3.45 -7.88 -1.25
CA LYS A 402 2.49 -7.03 -1.98
C LYS A 402 2.29 -5.66 -1.34
N MET A 403 2.55 -5.52 -0.03
CA MET A 403 2.46 -4.23 0.66
C MET A 403 3.85 -3.79 1.09
N ARG A 404 4.32 -2.69 0.50
CA ARG A 404 5.62 -2.09 0.83
C ARG A 404 5.43 -1.05 1.93
N LEU A 405 6.05 -1.27 3.09
CA LEU A 405 6.05 -0.29 4.16
C LEU A 405 7.01 0.86 3.82
N PRO A 406 6.66 2.12 4.17
CA PRO A 406 7.53 3.25 3.94
C PRO A 406 8.85 3.14 4.70
N ALA A 407 9.94 3.56 4.04
CA ALA A 407 11.25 3.68 4.64
C ALA A 407 11.87 5.03 4.32
N MET A 408 12.51 5.66 5.31
CA MET A 408 13.16 6.96 5.14
C MET A 408 14.48 7.02 5.90
N ILE A 409 15.45 7.74 5.34
CA ILE A 409 16.79 7.85 5.91
C ILE A 409 16.92 9.21 6.60
N PHE A 410 16.84 9.18 7.94
CA PHE A 410 17.13 10.31 8.81
C PHE A 410 18.39 10.04 9.64
N ASN A 411 19.38 10.94 9.56
CA ASN A 411 20.49 10.95 10.50
C ASN A 411 20.17 11.85 11.70
N SER A 412 19.15 11.45 12.47
CA SER A 412 18.63 12.20 13.62
C SER A 412 19.17 11.66 14.93
N THR A 413 19.79 12.50 15.76
CA THR A 413 20.26 12.09 17.10
C THR A 413 19.10 11.81 18.07
N ILE A 414 17.88 12.25 17.75
CA ILE A 414 16.68 12.07 18.58
C ILE A 414 16.05 10.69 18.36
N ILE A 415 15.97 10.21 17.11
CA ILE A 415 15.27 8.96 16.76
C ILE A 415 16.17 7.89 16.10
N SER A 416 17.45 8.14 15.84
CA SER A 416 18.34 7.20 15.13
C SER A 416 18.43 5.82 15.77
N ASN A 417 18.24 5.71 17.08
CA ASN A 417 18.42 4.46 17.82
C ASN A 417 17.09 3.73 18.10
N ASN A 418 15.99 4.16 17.47
CA ASN A 418 14.68 3.54 17.63
C ASN A 418 14.02 3.29 16.27
N SER A 419 14.05 2.02 15.83
CA SER A 419 13.44 1.54 14.58
C SER A 419 11.95 1.85 14.50
N PHE A 420 11.21 1.67 15.58
CA PHE A 420 9.78 1.95 15.67
C PHE A 420 9.45 3.42 15.36
N TYR A 421 10.13 4.39 15.98
CA TYR A 421 9.89 5.82 15.72
C TYR A 421 10.32 6.25 14.31
N LYS A 422 11.34 5.62 13.73
CA LYS A 422 11.70 5.85 12.32
C LYS A 422 10.60 5.36 11.38
N ALA A 423 10.12 4.14 11.59
CA ALA A 423 9.06 3.55 10.78
C ALA A 423 7.76 4.37 10.86
N GLU A 424 7.42 4.83 12.05
CA GLU A 424 6.22 5.64 12.26
C GLU A 424 6.33 7.02 11.60
N LEU A 425 7.46 7.70 11.75
CA LEU A 425 7.70 8.97 11.06
C LEU A 425 7.70 8.78 9.52
N ALA A 426 8.31 7.71 9.02
CA ALA A 426 8.28 7.36 7.61
C ALA A 426 6.84 7.14 7.12
N SER A 427 6.01 6.42 7.90
CA SER A 427 4.59 6.24 7.63
C SER A 427 3.85 7.59 7.55
N PHE A 428 4.07 8.49 8.52
CA PHE A 428 3.42 9.81 8.50
C PHE A 428 3.78 10.67 7.29
N LEU A 429 4.99 10.52 6.76
CA LEU A 429 5.51 11.30 5.64
C LEU A 429 5.17 10.69 4.28
N ALA A 430 4.98 9.37 4.20
CA ALA A 430 4.77 8.69 2.92
C ALA A 430 3.65 9.26 2.04
N PRO A 431 2.48 9.67 2.56
CA PRO A 431 1.43 10.27 1.73
C PRO A 431 1.79 11.63 1.13
N VAL A 432 2.77 12.34 1.68
CA VAL A 432 3.11 13.72 1.27
C VAL A 432 4.43 13.81 0.49
N VAL A 433 5.34 12.84 0.66
CA VAL A 433 6.62 12.80 -0.07
C VAL A 433 6.85 11.52 -0.89
N GLY A 434 5.94 10.53 -0.80
CA GLY A 434 6.07 9.24 -1.47
C GLY A 434 6.65 8.14 -0.58
N GLN A 435 6.54 6.89 -1.04
CA GLN A 435 6.88 5.68 -0.26
C GLN A 435 8.35 5.24 -0.38
N MET A 436 9.14 5.85 -1.27
CA MET A 436 10.51 5.42 -1.57
C MET A 436 11.55 6.14 -0.69
N GLU A 437 12.72 5.49 -0.52
CA GLU A 437 13.86 5.88 0.34
C GLU A 437 14.32 7.34 0.19
N SER A 438 13.52 8.22 0.78
CA SER A 438 13.73 9.65 0.72
C SER A 438 14.92 10.01 1.60
N LYS A 439 15.90 10.70 1.02
CA LYS A 439 17.11 11.15 1.72
C LYS A 439 16.84 12.52 2.33
N TRP A 440 16.83 12.56 3.66
CA TRP A 440 16.59 13.79 4.42
C TRP A 440 17.91 14.38 4.90
N LYS A 441 18.18 15.63 4.52
CA LYS A 441 19.39 16.35 4.94
C LYS A 441 19.09 17.26 6.12
N LEU A 442 19.97 17.27 7.10
CA LEU A 442 19.89 18.18 8.25
C LEU A 442 20.17 19.61 7.78
N CYS A 443 19.28 20.57 8.09
CA CYS A 443 19.57 22.00 7.94
C CYS A 443 19.83 22.67 9.29
N TYR A 444 19.29 22.14 10.39
CA TYR A 444 19.50 22.71 11.72
C TYR A 444 19.49 21.64 12.83
N SER A 445 20.37 21.79 13.82
CA SER A 445 20.39 21.01 15.06
C SER A 445 20.68 21.91 16.25
N ALA A 446 19.85 21.84 17.29
CA ALA A 446 20.02 22.67 18.49
C ALA A 446 21.33 22.33 19.23
N LEU A 447 21.69 21.05 19.32
CA LEU A 447 22.94 20.62 19.96
C LEU A 447 24.19 21.16 19.25
N ALA A 448 24.18 21.20 17.91
CA ALA A 448 25.29 21.77 17.14
C ALA A 448 25.48 23.28 17.37
N TYR A 449 24.46 23.97 17.90
CA TYR A 449 24.42 25.43 18.04
C TYR A 449 24.04 25.90 19.45
N ALA A 450 24.37 25.13 20.49
CA ALA A 450 23.98 25.35 21.89
C ALA A 450 24.27 26.75 22.46
N ASN A 451 25.18 27.53 21.85
CA ASN A 451 25.58 28.87 22.28
C ASN A 451 25.11 30.02 21.35
N LYS A 452 24.24 29.76 20.35
CA LYS A 452 23.81 30.77 19.35
C LYS A 452 22.33 31.19 19.50
N LYS A 453 21.98 32.34 18.92
CA LYS A 453 20.57 32.78 18.78
C LYS A 453 19.83 31.80 17.86
N HIS A 454 19.12 30.84 18.46
CA HIS A 454 18.49 29.70 17.77
C HIS A 454 17.62 30.09 16.55
N PRO A 455 16.67 31.05 16.63
CA PRO A 455 15.84 31.42 15.48
C PRO A 455 16.65 31.96 14.30
N LYS A 456 17.66 32.81 14.56
CA LYS A 456 18.49 33.37 13.49
C LYS A 456 19.25 32.28 12.74
N THR A 457 19.91 31.38 13.48
CA THR A 457 20.71 30.31 12.87
C THR A 457 19.82 29.30 12.14
N PHE A 458 18.61 29.06 12.64
CA PHE A 458 17.60 28.28 11.93
C PHE A 458 17.25 28.93 10.58
N HIS A 459 16.87 30.21 10.57
CA HIS A 459 16.52 30.91 9.33
C HIS A 459 17.68 30.99 8.34
N ASP A 460 18.90 31.26 8.82
CA ASP A 460 20.11 31.30 7.99
C ASP A 460 20.32 29.96 7.24
N ASN A 461 19.94 28.82 7.83
CA ASN A 461 20.22 27.49 7.29
C ASN A 461 19.02 26.78 6.64
N CYS A 462 17.79 27.05 7.09
CA CYS A 462 16.60 26.27 6.73
C CYS A 462 15.57 27.01 5.87
N ASP A 463 15.64 28.34 5.77
CA ASP A 463 14.71 29.10 4.92
C ASP A 463 14.83 28.70 3.44
N ASN A 464 13.74 28.86 2.70
CA ASN A 464 13.62 28.50 1.28
C ASN A 464 13.77 27.00 0.95
N LYS A 465 13.84 26.13 1.96
CA LYS A 465 13.82 24.68 1.77
C LYS A 465 12.38 24.18 1.81
N ASN A 466 11.95 23.51 0.76
CA ASN A 466 10.66 22.82 0.71
C ASN A 466 10.75 21.49 1.45
N HIS A 467 9.60 20.93 1.81
CA HIS A 467 9.49 19.62 2.47
C HIS A 467 10.44 19.51 3.66
N THR A 468 10.05 20.12 4.79
CA THR A 468 10.85 20.07 6.01
C THR A 468 10.14 19.31 7.12
N VAL A 469 10.92 18.61 7.93
CA VAL A 469 10.47 17.88 9.12
C VAL A 469 11.23 18.43 10.30
N THR A 470 10.50 18.91 11.30
CA THR A 470 11.03 19.31 12.59
C THR A 470 10.78 18.20 13.60
N ILE A 471 11.82 17.73 14.29
CA ILE A 471 11.76 16.73 15.35
C ILE A 471 12.24 17.39 16.65
N ILE A 472 11.41 17.35 17.69
CA ILE A 472 11.65 18.02 18.98
C ILE A 472 11.65 16.95 20.07
N LYS A 473 12.63 17.04 20.97
CA LYS A 473 12.74 16.23 22.19
C LYS A 473 12.59 17.12 23.42
N ARG A 474 11.71 16.72 24.34
CA ARG A 474 11.57 17.30 25.68
C ARG A 474 11.33 16.18 26.68
N ALA A 475 12.23 15.97 27.63
CA ALA A 475 12.20 14.86 28.57
C ALA A 475 11.92 13.52 27.85
N THR A 476 10.77 12.91 28.13
CA THR A 476 10.33 11.66 27.49
C THR A 476 9.50 11.87 26.22
N TYR A 477 9.15 13.10 25.87
CA TYR A 477 8.32 13.42 24.71
C TYR A 477 9.17 13.57 23.44
N ILE A 478 8.68 13.00 22.34
CA ILE A 478 9.23 13.18 20.99
C ILE A 478 8.07 13.56 20.08
N PHE A 479 8.10 14.76 19.53
CA PHE A 479 7.02 15.33 18.73
C PHE A 479 7.58 16.29 17.70
N GLY A 480 6.73 16.84 16.83
CA GLY A 480 7.22 17.70 15.78
C GLY A 480 6.16 18.11 14.77
N GLY A 481 6.64 18.57 13.62
CA GLY A 481 5.78 18.95 12.52
C GLY A 481 6.47 18.83 11.16
N TYR A 482 5.65 18.65 10.14
CA TYR A 482 6.05 18.62 8.74
C TYR A 482 5.36 19.76 7.98
N THR A 483 6.08 20.33 7.02
CA THR A 483 5.53 21.27 6.04
C THR A 483 6.13 21.03 4.67
N ASP A 484 5.29 21.08 3.64
CA ASP A 484 5.71 21.04 2.23
C ASP A 484 6.20 22.41 1.73
N ILE A 485 5.67 23.49 2.29
CA ILE A 485 6.05 24.86 1.93
C ILE A 485 7.27 25.36 2.73
N PRO A 486 8.07 26.28 2.16
CA PRO A 486 9.30 26.73 2.79
C PRO A 486 9.05 27.68 3.97
N TRP A 487 10.03 27.70 4.88
CA TRP A 487 10.16 28.74 5.90
C TRP A 487 10.61 30.06 5.28
N GLU A 488 10.18 31.16 5.90
CA GLU A 488 10.56 32.52 5.55
C GLU A 488 10.79 33.32 6.83
N ALA A 489 11.79 34.21 6.82
CA ALA A 489 12.10 35.13 7.91
C ALA A 489 11.37 36.48 7.77
N THR A 490 10.03 36.48 7.67
CA THR A 490 9.29 37.74 7.55
C THR A 490 9.28 38.50 8.88
N SER A 491 9.41 39.83 8.83
CA SER A 491 9.34 40.70 10.02
C SER A 491 7.90 40.95 10.48
N SER A 492 6.92 40.75 9.59
CA SER A 492 5.48 40.84 9.83
C SER A 492 4.87 39.51 10.24
N LYS A 493 3.70 39.55 10.90
CA LYS A 493 2.92 38.33 11.21
C LYS A 493 2.30 37.79 9.92
N THR A 494 2.98 36.86 9.25
CA THR A 494 2.49 36.23 8.03
C THR A 494 2.34 34.72 8.21
N TRP A 495 1.46 34.13 7.41
CA TRP A 495 1.20 32.70 7.43
C TRP A 495 1.32 32.08 6.04
N GLY A 496 1.85 30.87 5.99
CA GLY A 496 1.80 30.00 4.83
C GLY A 496 0.52 29.18 4.80
N GLU A 497 -0.01 28.96 3.60
CA GLU A 497 -1.20 28.15 3.36
C GLU A 497 -0.85 26.78 2.80
N THR A 498 -1.24 25.70 3.48
CA THR A 498 -1.09 24.33 2.98
C THR A 498 -2.00 23.35 3.72
N MET A 499 -2.55 22.38 2.99
CA MET A 499 -3.27 21.23 3.57
C MET A 499 -2.34 20.06 3.91
N LYS A 500 -1.10 20.06 3.39
CA LYS A 500 -0.17 18.93 3.54
C LYS A 500 0.66 19.01 4.82
N ALA A 501 0.71 20.17 5.48
CA ALA A 501 1.36 20.30 6.77
C ALA A 501 0.60 19.53 7.86
N PHE A 502 1.33 19.03 8.84
CA PHE A 502 0.78 18.36 10.01
C PHE A 502 1.75 18.47 11.17
N ILE A 503 1.21 18.36 12.39
CA ILE A 503 2.02 18.12 13.59
C ILE A 503 1.85 16.67 14.03
N PHE A 504 2.80 16.12 14.77
CA PHE A 504 2.79 14.72 15.18
C PHE A 504 3.41 14.52 16.56
N SER A 505 3.12 13.39 17.18
CA SER A 505 3.82 12.89 18.36
C SER A 505 4.22 11.44 18.13
N LEU A 506 5.50 11.13 18.32
CA LEU A 506 6.05 9.78 18.28
C LEU A 506 6.10 9.15 19.67
N LYS A 507 6.27 9.97 20.71
CA LYS A 507 6.33 9.50 22.10
C LYS A 507 5.66 10.50 23.03
N THR A 508 4.73 10.01 23.82
CA THR A 508 4.09 10.74 24.92
C THR A 508 4.60 10.24 26.27
N SER A 509 4.39 11.01 27.34
CA SER A 509 4.68 10.56 28.72
C SER A 509 3.80 9.39 29.15
N SER A 510 2.55 9.34 28.69
CA SER A 510 1.64 8.24 28.95
C SER A 510 1.97 7.07 28.02
N LYS A 511 2.18 5.88 28.59
CA LYS A 511 2.25 4.62 27.85
C LYS A 511 0.91 4.26 27.15
N ALA A 512 -0.16 5.00 27.44
CA ALA A 512 -1.49 4.66 26.94
C ALA A 512 -1.78 5.16 25.52
N LEU A 513 -0.99 6.06 24.93
CA LEU A 513 -1.26 6.61 23.61
C LEU A 513 -0.30 6.05 22.56
N PRO A 514 -0.80 5.65 21.37
CA PRO A 514 0.08 5.34 20.25
C PRO A 514 0.71 6.64 19.72
N PRO A 515 1.78 6.55 18.93
CA PRO A 515 2.12 7.64 18.02
C PRO A 515 0.91 8.11 17.21
N PHE A 516 0.84 9.41 16.94
CA PHE A 516 -0.28 10.01 16.23
C PHE A 516 0.13 11.23 15.40
N LYS A 517 -0.73 11.55 14.43
CA LYS A 517 -0.58 12.64 13.48
C LYS A 517 -1.82 13.54 13.51
N CYS A 518 -1.64 14.83 13.68
CA CYS A 518 -2.70 15.84 13.66
C CYS A 518 -2.74 16.49 12.28
N LEU A 519 -3.73 16.11 11.46
CA LEU A 519 -3.91 16.62 10.10
C LEU A 519 -4.47 18.05 10.13
N ALA A 520 -4.09 18.84 9.13
CA ALA A 520 -4.69 20.14 8.90
C ALA A 520 -6.12 19.97 8.37
N ILE A 521 -7.11 20.58 9.03
CA ILE A 521 -8.51 20.65 8.56
C ILE A 521 -8.77 21.87 7.68
N SER A 522 -7.78 22.77 7.56
CA SER A 522 -7.85 23.99 6.79
C SER A 522 -6.45 24.37 6.34
N LYS A 523 -6.33 24.94 5.14
CA LYS A 523 -5.04 25.40 4.62
C LYS A 523 -4.58 26.68 5.30
N TYR A 524 -5.52 27.48 5.81
CA TYR A 524 -5.23 28.81 6.32
C TYR A 524 -4.44 28.73 7.63
N LYS A 525 -3.43 29.59 7.75
CA LYS A 525 -2.63 29.73 8.97
C LYS A 525 -1.91 28.44 9.40
N ALA A 526 -1.58 27.56 8.45
CA ALA A 526 -0.90 26.30 8.73
C ALA A 526 0.53 26.52 9.23
N ILE A 527 1.27 27.45 8.61
CA ILE A 527 2.69 27.72 8.94
C ILE A 527 2.86 29.18 9.32
N TYR A 528 3.53 29.47 10.42
CA TYR A 528 3.79 30.84 10.85
C TYR A 528 5.21 31.27 10.46
N LYS A 529 5.35 32.38 9.74
CA LYS A 529 6.60 32.76 9.02
C LYS A 529 7.36 33.94 9.64
N SER A 530 7.34 34.04 10.97
CA SER A 530 7.96 35.16 11.69
C SER A 530 9.43 34.88 12.01
N SER A 531 10.33 35.81 11.64
CA SER A 531 11.77 35.74 11.94
C SER A 531 12.15 35.67 13.42
N ARG A 532 11.20 35.94 14.32
CA ARG A 532 11.38 35.89 15.78
C ARG A 532 11.41 34.47 16.35
N PHE A 533 10.92 33.47 15.61
CA PHE A 533 10.78 32.10 16.08
C PHE A 533 11.52 31.14 15.16
N GLY A 534 11.83 29.94 15.66
CA GLY A 534 12.29 28.85 14.80
C GLY A 534 11.11 28.23 14.02
N PRO A 535 11.13 26.90 13.79
CA PRO A 535 9.99 26.20 13.21
C PRO A 535 8.70 26.53 13.97
N SER A 536 7.65 26.94 13.23
CA SER A 536 6.42 27.47 13.80
C SER A 536 5.18 27.03 12.99
N PHE A 537 4.25 26.36 13.65
CA PHE A 537 3.06 25.74 13.06
C PHE A 537 1.79 26.30 13.71
N GLY A 538 0.75 26.49 12.90
CA GLY A 538 -0.60 26.85 13.31
C GLY A 538 -0.88 28.35 13.46
N GLU A 539 -2.14 28.64 13.74
CA GLU A 539 -2.63 29.97 14.11
C GLU A 539 -2.26 30.29 15.56
N ASN A 540 -1.78 31.51 15.81
CA ASN A 540 -1.24 31.91 17.11
C ASN A 540 -0.31 30.81 17.64
N PRO A 541 0.80 30.61 16.89
CA PRO A 541 1.38 29.32 16.56
C PRO A 541 1.23 28.33 17.71
N CYS A 542 0.47 27.27 17.47
CA CYS A 542 0.21 26.27 18.48
C CYS A 542 1.46 25.42 18.77
N LEU A 543 2.42 25.39 17.84
CA LEU A 543 3.74 24.81 18.04
C LEU A 543 4.81 25.78 17.52
N TYR A 544 5.70 26.27 18.39
CA TYR A 544 6.87 27.05 17.95
C TYR A 544 8.05 26.93 18.90
N ILE A 545 9.25 27.11 18.36
CA ILE A 545 10.49 27.21 19.14
C ILE A 545 10.90 28.68 19.31
N SER A 546 11.15 29.10 20.55
CA SER A 546 11.59 30.46 20.92
C SER A 546 12.98 30.45 21.55
N SER A 547 13.70 31.56 21.42
CA SER A 547 14.99 31.77 22.10
C SER A 547 14.86 32.11 23.59
N SER A 548 13.69 32.57 24.06
CA SER A 548 13.52 33.12 25.42
C SER A 548 12.89 32.14 26.43
N LYS A 549 13.08 30.82 26.24
CA LYS A 549 12.43 29.75 27.05
C LYS A 549 10.89 29.81 27.04
N THR A 550 10.31 30.40 26.01
CA THR A 550 8.87 30.61 25.84
C THR A 550 8.30 29.81 24.66
N SER A 551 8.92 28.67 24.32
CA SER A 551 8.41 27.77 23.27
C SER A 551 7.07 27.19 23.71
N VAL A 552 6.14 26.99 22.77
CA VAL A 552 4.80 26.45 23.04
C VAL A 552 4.58 25.24 22.15
N ALA A 553 3.91 24.21 22.66
CA ALA A 553 3.52 23.03 21.91
C ALA A 553 2.16 22.53 22.41
N ARG A 554 1.13 22.78 21.60
CA ARG A 554 -0.26 22.35 21.80
C ARG A 554 -0.89 22.00 20.46
N ILE A 555 -1.94 21.19 20.48
CA ILE A 555 -2.77 20.94 19.29
C ILE A 555 -3.74 22.12 19.17
N GLY A 556 -3.67 22.83 18.04
CA GLY A 556 -4.52 23.99 17.76
C GLY A 556 -4.70 24.20 16.26
N TYR A 557 -5.59 25.11 15.91
CA TYR A 557 -5.96 25.38 14.51
C TYR A 557 -4.71 25.66 13.64
N PRO A 558 -4.61 25.11 12.42
CA PRO A 558 -5.63 24.31 11.73
C PRO A 558 -5.51 22.79 11.98
N TYR A 559 -4.72 22.34 12.96
CA TYR A 559 -4.51 20.91 13.22
C TYR A 559 -5.58 20.36 14.16
N SER A 560 -6.22 19.27 13.75
CA SER A 560 -7.23 18.59 14.57
C SER A 560 -6.64 17.50 15.44
N VAL A 561 -7.23 17.30 16.62
CA VAL A 561 -6.93 16.16 17.50
C VAL A 561 -7.34 14.86 16.79
N PRO A 562 -6.45 13.87 16.67
CA PRO A 562 -6.77 12.60 16.05
C PRO A 562 -7.51 11.67 17.01
N ILE A 563 -8.22 10.68 16.46
CA ILE A 563 -9.14 9.81 17.23
C ILE A 563 -8.42 8.99 18.30
N GLU A 564 -7.14 8.66 18.08
CA GLU A 564 -6.27 7.97 19.03
C GLU A 564 -6.17 8.71 20.37
N VAL A 565 -6.32 10.03 20.34
CA VAL A 565 -6.13 10.92 21.48
C VAL A 565 -7.45 11.54 21.95
N ASP A 566 -8.51 11.56 21.14
CA ASP A 566 -9.78 12.23 21.47
C ASP A 566 -10.53 11.50 22.61
N ARG A 567 -10.26 11.88 23.88
CA ARG A 567 -10.81 11.23 25.10
C ARG A 567 -12.18 11.74 25.52
N LYS A 568 -12.94 12.42 24.65
CA LYS A 568 -14.28 12.94 24.99
C LYS A 568 -15.23 11.90 25.60
N ALA A 569 -15.01 10.61 25.35
CA ALA A 569 -15.85 9.51 25.83
C ALA A 569 -15.68 9.12 27.32
N GLN A 570 -14.67 9.63 28.06
CA GLN A 570 -14.36 9.12 29.41
C GLN A 570 -14.71 10.06 30.59
N GLY A 571 -15.31 11.23 30.35
CA GLY A 571 -15.68 12.14 31.44
C GLY A 571 -14.50 12.71 32.26
N VAL A 572 -13.25 12.39 31.88
CA VAL A 572 -12.04 12.94 32.49
C VAL A 572 -11.67 14.22 31.73
N PRO A 573 -11.55 15.38 32.41
CA PRO A 573 -11.05 16.62 31.80
C PRO A 573 -9.54 16.53 31.59
N VAL A 574 -9.09 15.64 30.70
CA VAL A 574 -7.75 15.73 30.14
C VAL A 574 -7.80 16.87 29.14
N LYS A 575 -7.00 17.92 29.36
CA LYS A 575 -6.78 18.95 28.33
C LYS A 575 -5.86 18.36 27.26
N VAL A 576 -6.41 17.45 26.46
CA VAL A 576 -5.72 16.69 25.41
C VAL A 576 -4.89 17.62 24.51
N ASN A 577 -5.41 18.81 24.23
CA ASN A 577 -4.73 19.79 23.39
C ASN A 577 -3.42 20.31 23.99
N GLU A 578 -3.29 20.35 25.31
CA GLU A 578 -2.18 20.98 26.04
C GLU A 578 -1.14 19.96 26.48
N GLU A 579 -1.52 18.72 26.84
CA GLU A 579 -0.62 17.81 27.58
C GLU A 579 0.16 16.81 26.72
N VAL A 580 -0.30 16.50 25.50
CA VAL A 580 0.16 15.32 24.75
C VAL A 580 1.43 15.53 23.91
N LEU A 581 1.84 16.78 23.67
CA LEU A 581 3.06 17.10 22.92
C LEU A 581 4.21 17.38 23.87
N ALA A 582 4.06 18.38 24.73
CA ALA A 582 5.12 18.84 25.62
C ALA A 582 4.69 18.89 27.09
N GLY A 583 3.67 18.15 27.53
CA GLY A 583 3.20 18.18 28.93
C GLY A 583 2.37 19.44 29.28
N ALA A 584 1.90 19.53 30.52
CA ALA A 584 0.91 20.53 30.94
C ALA A 584 1.45 21.97 31.08
N ASP A 585 2.77 22.17 30.95
CA ASP A 585 3.36 23.50 31.07
C ASP A 585 3.01 24.36 29.86
N LEU A 586 2.57 25.60 30.11
CA LEU A 586 2.27 26.55 29.04
C LEU A 586 3.48 26.82 28.13
N PHE A 587 4.68 26.81 28.73
CA PHE A 587 5.94 27.02 28.02
C PHE A 587 6.90 25.87 28.27
N PHE A 588 7.73 25.56 27.28
CA PHE A 588 8.79 24.57 27.41
C PHE A 588 10.12 25.03 26.83
N VAL A 589 11.18 24.34 27.25
CA VAL A 589 12.51 24.39 26.64
C VAL A 589 12.77 23.01 26.03
N PRO A 590 13.08 22.90 24.72
CA PRO A 590 13.46 21.62 24.15
C PRO A 590 14.83 21.18 24.69
N ASP A 591 14.99 19.88 24.98
CA ASP A 591 16.32 19.31 25.25
C ASP A 591 17.16 19.29 23.97
N ASN A 592 16.48 19.03 22.84
CA ASN A 592 17.04 19.11 21.50
C ASN A 592 15.91 19.34 20.50
N TYR A 593 16.23 19.95 19.36
CA TYR A 593 15.39 19.86 18.17
C TYR A 593 16.24 19.88 16.90
N GLU A 594 15.78 19.16 15.90
CA GLU A 594 16.44 19.00 14.62
C GLU A 594 15.45 19.33 13.50
N VAL A 595 15.94 19.94 12.43
CA VAL A 595 15.16 20.23 11.23
C VAL A 595 15.85 19.62 10.02
N PHE A 596 15.12 18.79 9.32
CA PHE A 596 15.54 18.14 8.08
C PHE A 596 14.74 18.68 6.91
N TYR A 597 15.32 18.61 5.72
CA TYR A 597 14.64 18.87 4.46
C TYR A 597 14.85 17.72 3.49
N LEU A 598 13.87 17.52 2.60
CA LEU A 598 13.98 16.53 1.53
C LEU A 598 14.95 17.04 0.46
N ALA A 599 15.95 16.23 0.14
CA ALA A 599 17.11 16.63 -0.67
C ALA A 599 17.14 16.10 -2.10
#